data_AF-A0AAF1AP41-F1
#
_entry.id   AF-A0AAF1AP41-F1
#
_cell.length_a   1.000
_cell.length_b   1.000
_cell.length_c   1.000
_cell.angle_alpha   90.00
_cell.angle_beta   90.00
_cell.angle_gamma   90.00
#
_symmetry.space_group_name_H-M   'P 1'
#
loop_
_entity.id
_entity.type
_entity.pdbx_description
1 polymer ?
#
loop_
_entity_poly.entity_id
_entity_poly.type
_entity_poly.pdbx_seq_one_letter_code
_entity_poly.pdbx_strand_id
1 'polypeptide(L)'
;MASITQHISVIFFIVSLLCLCSSSSQQELEYEKWISWNKQNYLTKNKISATQSVRGMKVVDVKLRNAEMNKVRVSVSQFGTGDFLTIREAIASVQLHNTKRIILDIGPGVYREKIIVRKTLDFITFFGNASDPPTITWNDTASTTSGRDGRPLKTFQSATVAVDANYFVAVNIKFENTAPHKIGSQGEQAVALRISGSKAAFYNCSFFGSQDTLYDHKGLHYFYNCFIQGSVDFIFGYGRSLYEKCHLNSVANKVASLTAQKRNIATMQSGFSFKDCRITGSGRVYLGRAWGDYSRVVFSYTFMDSLVLPQGWSDWGKLSRDVNVYYGEYECSGPGANMSGRVSWARILTAEEAQPFIGTSFIDGDTWLTPP
;
A
#
# COMPACT_ATOMS: atom_id res chain seq x y z
N MET A 1 -42.65 -44.10 20.93
CA MET A 1 -41.85 -43.44 19.88
C MET A 1 -41.67 -41.92 20.11
N ALA A 2 -41.70 -41.41 21.35
CA ALA A 2 -41.53 -39.97 21.64
C ALA A 2 -40.25 -39.62 22.44
N SER A 3 -39.48 -40.61 22.90
CA SER A 3 -38.28 -40.41 23.73
C SER A 3 -36.96 -40.42 22.93
N ILE A 4 -36.96 -40.98 21.71
CA ILE A 4 -35.74 -41.11 20.88
C ILE A 4 -35.48 -39.85 20.04
N THR A 5 -36.52 -39.13 19.64
CA THR A 5 -36.43 -37.91 18.81
C THR A 5 -35.86 -36.71 19.57
N GLN A 6 -36.07 -36.64 20.90
CA GLN A 6 -35.56 -35.53 21.72
C GLN A 6 -34.05 -35.65 22.00
N HIS A 7 -33.52 -36.88 22.10
CA HIS A 7 -32.08 -37.11 22.27
C HIS A 7 -31.26 -36.89 20.99
N ILE A 8 -31.82 -37.18 19.81
CA ILE A 8 -31.13 -36.97 18.53
C ILE A 8 -30.97 -35.47 18.22
N SER A 9 -31.99 -34.64 18.51
CA SER A 9 -31.89 -33.18 18.33
C SER A 9 -30.89 -32.51 19.28
N VAL A 10 -30.77 -32.99 20.52
CA VAL A 10 -29.78 -32.47 21.49
C VAL A 10 -28.36 -32.88 21.10
N ILE A 11 -28.15 -34.11 20.61
CA ILE A 11 -26.84 -34.56 20.14
C ILE A 11 -26.40 -33.78 18.88
N PHE A 12 -27.29 -33.52 17.92
CA PHE A 12 -26.97 -32.70 16.74
C PHE A 12 -26.61 -31.26 17.13
N PHE A 13 -27.31 -30.67 18.11
CA PHE A 13 -27.00 -29.33 18.61
C PHE A 13 -25.63 -29.29 19.32
N ILE A 14 -25.33 -30.29 20.17
CA ILE A 14 -24.05 -30.40 20.89
C ILE A 14 -22.89 -30.66 19.93
N VAL A 15 -23.06 -31.52 18.92
CA VAL A 15 -22.02 -31.78 17.89
C VAL A 15 -21.78 -30.54 17.02
N SER A 16 -22.83 -29.78 16.69
CA SER A 16 -22.68 -28.50 15.97
C SER A 16 -21.96 -27.43 16.80
N LEU A 17 -22.28 -27.32 18.10
CA LEU A 17 -21.58 -26.43 19.05
C LEU A 17 -20.12 -26.85 19.25
N LEU A 18 -19.85 -28.14 19.38
CA LEU A 18 -18.48 -28.68 19.54
C LEU A 18 -17.64 -28.46 18.26
N CYS A 19 -18.21 -28.57 17.06
CA CYS A 19 -17.53 -28.24 15.80
C CYS A 19 -17.30 -26.72 15.62
N LEU A 20 -18.21 -25.87 16.11
CA LEU A 20 -18.05 -24.42 16.11
C LEU A 20 -16.99 -23.96 17.13
N CYS A 21 -16.92 -24.60 18.30
CA CYS A 21 -15.88 -24.38 19.32
C CYS A 21 -14.50 -24.90 18.87
N SER A 22 -14.44 -26.04 18.18
CA SER A 22 -13.16 -26.58 17.67
C SER A 22 -12.59 -25.76 16.51
N SER A 23 -13.44 -25.23 15.62
CA SER A 23 -13.01 -24.35 14.53
C SER A 23 -12.59 -22.96 15.00
N SER A 24 -13.30 -22.36 15.96
CA SER A 24 -12.89 -21.08 16.57
C SER A 24 -11.61 -21.21 17.40
N SER A 25 -11.44 -22.30 18.17
CA SER A 25 -10.19 -22.54 18.91
C SER A 25 -9.00 -22.81 18.00
N GLN A 26 -9.19 -23.50 16.86
CA GLN A 26 -8.13 -23.71 15.88
C GLN A 26 -7.76 -22.44 15.11
N GLN A 27 -8.73 -21.56 14.84
CA GLN A 27 -8.49 -20.25 14.25
C GLN A 27 -7.71 -19.33 15.21
N GLU A 28 -8.09 -19.31 16.49
CA GLU A 28 -7.36 -18.58 17.52
C GLU A 28 -5.93 -19.12 17.67
N LEU A 29 -5.75 -20.45 17.58
CA LEU A 29 -4.43 -21.07 17.63
C LEU A 29 -3.55 -20.71 16.41
N GLU A 30 -4.09 -20.73 15.19
CA GLU A 30 -3.36 -20.32 13.99
C GLU A 30 -3.03 -18.81 14.02
N TYR A 31 -3.93 -18.01 14.58
CA TYR A 31 -3.73 -16.60 14.83
C TYR A 31 -2.57 -16.35 15.82
N GLU A 32 -2.59 -17.02 16.98
CA GLU A 32 -1.54 -16.92 17.99
C GLU A 32 -0.18 -17.39 17.47
N LYS A 33 -0.16 -18.48 16.69
CA LYS A 33 1.06 -18.92 15.98
C LYS A 33 1.58 -17.83 15.05
N TRP A 34 0.70 -17.15 14.33
CA TRP A 34 1.09 -16.08 13.41
C TRP A 34 1.59 -14.82 14.13
N ILE A 35 0.93 -14.41 15.23
CA ILE A 35 1.41 -13.32 16.09
C ILE A 35 2.80 -13.65 16.65
N SER A 36 2.95 -14.85 17.21
CA SER A 36 4.21 -15.35 17.73
C SER A 36 5.30 -15.34 16.64
N TRP A 37 4.97 -15.79 15.43
CA TRP A 37 5.88 -15.76 14.28
C TRP A 37 6.29 -14.33 13.89
N ASN A 38 5.36 -13.37 13.83
CA ASN A 38 5.70 -11.96 13.55
C ASN A 38 6.61 -11.37 14.63
N LYS A 39 6.29 -11.62 15.90
CA LYS A 39 7.08 -11.17 17.05
C LYS A 39 8.48 -11.76 17.02
N GLN A 40 8.61 -13.06 16.80
CA GLN A 40 9.90 -13.74 16.69
C GLN A 40 10.72 -13.22 15.49
N ASN A 41 10.08 -12.99 14.34
CA ASN A 41 10.76 -12.40 13.20
C ASN A 41 11.22 -10.97 13.44
N TYR A 42 10.42 -10.15 14.12
CA TYR A 42 10.81 -8.81 14.53
C TYR A 42 12.02 -8.85 15.47
N LEU A 43 11.97 -9.68 16.52
CA LEU A 43 13.07 -9.83 17.48
C LEU A 43 14.35 -10.36 16.82
N THR A 44 14.23 -11.33 15.91
CA THR A 44 15.35 -11.87 15.12
C THR A 44 15.92 -10.79 14.21
N LYS A 45 15.04 -10.04 13.54
CA LYS A 45 15.25 -8.76 12.82
C LYS A 45 16.26 -7.87 13.54
N ASN A 46 15.83 -7.44 14.72
CA ASN A 46 16.55 -6.47 15.54
C ASN A 46 17.85 -7.01 16.11
N LYS A 47 17.90 -8.29 16.49
CA LYS A 47 19.15 -8.93 16.95
C LYS A 47 20.21 -8.95 15.84
N ILE A 48 19.83 -9.28 14.61
CA ILE A 48 20.75 -9.27 13.45
C ILE A 48 21.24 -7.84 13.17
N SER A 49 20.34 -6.86 13.13
CA SER A 49 20.66 -5.44 12.90
C SER A 49 21.63 -4.90 13.96
N ALA A 50 21.38 -5.19 15.24
CA ALA A 50 22.27 -4.83 16.35
C ALA A 50 23.66 -5.48 16.23
N THR A 51 23.73 -6.76 15.85
CA THR A 51 25.00 -7.49 15.68
C THR A 51 25.81 -6.97 14.50
N GLN A 52 25.16 -6.59 13.40
CA GLN A 52 25.80 -6.00 12.21
C GLN A 52 26.32 -4.59 12.48
N SER A 53 25.58 -3.80 13.26
CA SER A 53 26.03 -2.48 13.74
C SER A 53 27.34 -2.56 14.53
N VAL A 54 27.48 -3.55 15.41
CA VAL A 54 28.71 -3.78 16.20
C VAL A 54 29.92 -4.16 15.32
N ARG A 55 29.68 -4.78 14.16
CA ARG A 55 30.75 -5.21 13.24
C ARG A 55 31.06 -4.21 12.11
N GLY A 56 30.46 -3.00 12.12
CA GLY A 56 30.72 -1.97 11.12
C GLY A 56 30.22 -2.27 9.69
N MET A 57 29.49 -3.38 9.48
CA MET A 57 28.93 -3.75 8.18
C MET A 57 27.49 -3.23 8.06
N LYS A 58 27.31 -1.96 7.69
CA LYS A 58 25.98 -1.33 7.64
C LYS A 58 25.23 -1.49 6.30
N VAL A 59 25.68 -2.33 5.36
CA VAL A 59 25.00 -2.50 4.07
C VAL A 59 24.91 -3.97 3.67
N VAL A 60 23.70 -4.53 3.78
CA VAL A 60 23.40 -5.93 3.43
C VAL A 60 23.19 -6.11 1.92
N ASP A 61 22.71 -5.09 1.22
CA ASP A 61 22.41 -5.15 -0.22
C ASP A 61 23.57 -4.59 -1.08
N VAL A 62 24.41 -5.51 -1.58
CA VAL A 62 25.58 -5.17 -2.41
C VAL A 62 25.18 -4.49 -3.71
N LYS A 63 24.04 -4.85 -4.32
CA LYS A 63 23.60 -4.26 -5.59
C LYS A 63 23.23 -2.80 -5.39
N LEU A 64 22.44 -2.52 -4.36
CA LEU A 64 22.08 -1.16 -3.98
C LEU A 64 23.32 -0.33 -3.66
N ARG A 65 24.25 -0.86 -2.85
CA ARG A 65 25.51 -0.18 -2.54
C ARG A 65 26.28 0.22 -3.80
N ASN A 66 26.43 -0.72 -4.74
CA ASN A 66 27.15 -0.47 -5.98
C ASN A 66 26.44 0.60 -6.83
N ALA A 67 25.11 0.58 -6.90
CA ALA A 67 24.34 1.61 -7.58
C ALA A 67 24.52 3.00 -6.93
N GLU A 68 24.45 3.08 -5.60
CA GLU A 68 24.63 4.32 -4.84
C GLU A 68 26.05 4.91 -4.95
N MET A 69 27.08 4.07 -5.14
CA MET A 69 28.45 4.55 -5.39
C MET A 69 28.65 5.11 -6.80
N ASN A 70 27.75 4.80 -7.74
CA ASN A 70 27.86 5.17 -9.15
C ASN A 70 26.65 6.02 -9.58
N LYS A 71 26.42 7.14 -8.89
CA LYS A 71 25.31 8.05 -9.19
C LYS A 71 25.54 8.79 -10.50
N VAL A 72 24.50 8.86 -11.32
CA VAL A 72 24.43 9.71 -12.51
C VAL A 72 23.20 10.58 -12.37
N ARG A 73 23.33 11.89 -12.59
CA ARG A 73 22.21 12.82 -12.62
C ARG A 73 21.99 13.32 -14.04
N VAL A 74 20.73 13.42 -14.44
CA VAL A 74 20.28 14.05 -15.68
C VAL A 74 19.10 14.95 -15.38
N SER A 75 18.97 16.04 -16.10
CA SER A 75 17.94 17.05 -15.90
C SER A 75 16.83 16.95 -16.95
N VAL A 76 15.60 17.19 -16.53
CA VAL A 76 14.40 17.20 -17.37
C VAL A 76 13.68 18.52 -17.21
N SER A 77 13.52 19.29 -18.29
CA SER A 77 12.86 20.60 -18.27
C SER A 77 12.06 20.82 -19.55
N GLN A 78 10.75 21.08 -19.42
CA GLN A 78 9.89 21.39 -20.56
C GLN A 78 10.30 22.69 -21.29
N PHE A 79 11.10 23.54 -20.64
CA PHE A 79 11.57 24.82 -21.18
C PHE A 79 12.94 24.73 -21.88
N GLY A 80 13.48 23.52 -22.09
CA GLY A 80 14.73 23.32 -22.83
C GLY A 80 16.01 23.65 -22.07
N THR A 81 15.92 23.87 -20.75
CA THR A 81 17.07 24.19 -19.89
C THR A 81 17.74 22.95 -19.27
N GLY A 82 17.26 21.75 -19.61
CA GLY A 82 17.78 20.48 -19.11
C GLY A 82 18.25 19.56 -20.23
N ASP A 83 18.82 18.41 -19.85
CA ASP A 83 19.33 17.40 -20.79
C ASP A 83 18.22 16.78 -21.66
N PHE A 84 16.99 16.74 -21.13
CA PHE A 84 15.80 16.20 -21.80
C PHE A 84 14.60 17.14 -21.65
N LEU A 85 13.71 17.14 -22.65
CA LEU A 85 12.44 17.88 -22.59
C LEU A 85 11.35 17.11 -21.85
N THR A 86 11.40 15.78 -21.92
CA THR A 86 10.39 14.88 -21.37
C THR A 86 10.98 13.83 -20.44
N ILE A 87 10.16 13.33 -19.51
CA ILE A 87 10.57 12.26 -18.59
C ILE A 87 10.78 10.96 -19.38
N ARG A 88 9.97 10.71 -20.41
CA ARG A 88 10.11 9.53 -21.27
C ARG A 88 11.45 9.48 -22.01
N GLU A 89 11.92 10.61 -22.54
CA GLU A 89 13.22 10.67 -23.23
C GLU A 89 14.37 10.38 -22.26
N ALA A 90 14.32 10.97 -21.06
CA ALA A 90 15.31 10.71 -20.02
C ALA A 90 15.37 9.22 -19.64
N ILE A 91 14.20 8.58 -19.44
CA ILE A 91 14.13 7.12 -19.18
C ILE A 91 14.65 6.31 -20.37
N ALA A 92 14.33 6.71 -21.60
CA ALA A 92 14.76 6.01 -22.81
C ALA A 92 16.28 6.06 -23.04
N SER A 93 16.97 7.07 -22.46
CA SER A 93 18.43 7.18 -22.50
C SER A 93 19.15 6.18 -21.58
N VAL A 94 18.45 5.59 -20.61
CA VAL A 94 19.06 4.68 -19.63
C VAL A 94 19.30 3.31 -20.25
N GLN A 95 20.53 2.81 -20.10
CA GLN A 95 20.90 1.47 -20.55
C GLN A 95 20.06 0.40 -19.84
N LEU A 96 19.59 -0.60 -20.60
CA LEU A 96 18.91 -1.76 -20.06
C LEU A 96 19.83 -2.54 -19.09
N HIS A 97 19.24 -3.16 -18.08
CA HIS A 97 19.94 -3.83 -16.98
C HIS A 97 20.85 -2.89 -16.19
N ASN A 98 20.35 -1.68 -15.95
CA ASN A 98 21.05 -0.63 -15.23
C ASN A 98 21.52 -1.08 -13.84
N THR A 99 22.77 -0.75 -13.52
CA THR A 99 23.43 -1.07 -12.24
C THR A 99 23.84 0.18 -11.46
N LYS A 100 23.51 1.37 -11.97
CA LYS A 100 23.89 2.68 -11.44
C LYS A 100 22.65 3.40 -10.89
N ARG A 101 22.79 4.21 -9.85
CA ARG A 101 21.69 5.10 -9.43
C ARG A 101 21.53 6.22 -10.46
N ILE A 102 20.46 6.19 -11.24
CA ILE A 102 20.15 7.26 -12.21
C ILE A 102 19.10 8.18 -11.60
N ILE A 103 19.45 9.45 -11.41
CA ILE A 103 18.59 10.47 -10.81
C ILE A 103 18.14 11.42 -11.92
N LEU A 104 16.83 11.47 -12.15
CA LEU A 104 16.19 12.44 -13.02
C LEU A 104 15.79 13.65 -12.16
N ASP A 105 16.51 14.74 -12.33
CA ASP A 105 16.17 16.07 -11.81
C ASP A 105 15.06 16.67 -12.66
N ILE A 106 13.81 16.52 -12.22
CA ILE A 106 12.63 16.95 -12.96
C ILE A 106 12.28 18.36 -12.50
N GLY A 107 12.47 19.33 -13.39
CA GLY A 107 12.11 20.73 -13.16
C GLY A 107 10.61 20.92 -12.96
N PRO A 108 10.16 22.06 -12.41
CA PRO A 108 8.74 22.33 -12.23
C PRO A 108 7.98 22.32 -13.57
N GLY A 109 6.72 21.89 -13.51
CA GLY A 109 5.85 21.83 -14.68
C GLY A 109 4.77 20.75 -14.59
N VAL A 110 3.91 20.73 -15.61
CA VAL A 110 2.88 19.71 -15.79
C VAL A 110 3.29 18.82 -16.97
N TYR A 111 3.78 17.64 -16.63
CA TYR A 111 4.24 16.61 -17.56
C TYR A 111 3.07 15.71 -17.90
N ARG A 112 2.38 16.03 -19.00
CA ARG A 112 1.30 15.20 -19.54
C ARG A 112 1.86 14.00 -20.30
N GLU A 113 2.34 13.01 -19.55
CA GLU A 113 3.02 11.84 -20.07
C GLU A 113 2.51 10.55 -19.39
N LYS A 114 2.42 9.47 -20.17
CA LYS A 114 2.25 8.12 -19.64
C LYS A 114 3.62 7.45 -19.49
N ILE A 115 4.02 7.15 -18.27
CA ILE A 115 5.38 6.70 -17.92
C ILE A 115 5.39 5.21 -17.56
N ILE A 116 6.38 4.47 -18.07
CA ILE A 116 6.66 3.09 -17.67
C ILE A 116 8.14 2.93 -17.35
N VAL A 117 8.48 2.75 -16.08
CA VAL A 117 9.82 2.36 -15.63
C VAL A 117 9.90 0.83 -15.62
N ARG A 118 10.44 0.26 -16.68
CA ARG A 118 10.44 -1.20 -16.92
C ARG A 118 11.34 -1.93 -15.93
N LYS A 119 11.08 -3.23 -15.70
CA LYS A 119 11.86 -4.13 -14.82
C LYS A 119 13.37 -4.18 -15.09
N THR A 120 13.82 -3.77 -16.27
CA THR A 120 15.23 -3.74 -16.67
C THR A 120 15.92 -2.43 -16.28
N LEU A 121 15.21 -1.49 -15.67
CA LEU A 121 15.68 -0.15 -15.32
C LEU A 121 15.66 0.01 -13.80
N ASP A 122 16.30 -0.91 -13.06
CA ASP A 122 16.43 -0.79 -11.60
C ASP A 122 17.20 0.51 -11.24
N PHE A 123 17.04 0.99 -10.01
CA PHE A 123 17.76 2.14 -9.44
C PHE A 123 17.48 3.50 -10.09
N ILE A 124 16.26 3.72 -10.60
CA ILE A 124 15.81 5.04 -11.06
C ILE A 124 15.30 5.88 -9.89
N THR A 125 15.65 7.15 -9.87
CA THR A 125 15.12 8.15 -8.96
C THR A 125 14.47 9.29 -9.72
N PHE A 126 13.23 9.64 -9.39
CA PHE A 126 12.61 10.89 -9.79
C PHE A 126 12.77 11.91 -8.66
N PHE A 127 13.39 13.05 -8.95
CA PHE A 127 13.70 14.07 -7.97
C PHE A 127 13.15 15.42 -8.41
N GLY A 128 12.17 15.94 -7.68
CA GLY A 128 11.57 17.25 -7.90
C GLY A 128 11.96 18.27 -6.84
N ASN A 129 11.67 19.54 -7.12
CA ASN A 129 11.82 20.62 -6.15
C ASN A 129 10.68 20.58 -5.12
N ALA A 130 10.97 20.61 -3.81
CA ALA A 130 9.95 20.59 -2.77
C ALA A 130 9.02 21.82 -2.80
N SER A 131 9.56 22.99 -3.16
CA SER A 131 8.80 24.25 -3.20
C SER A 131 7.88 24.35 -4.41
N ASP A 132 8.21 23.66 -5.50
CA ASP A 132 7.41 23.59 -6.71
C ASP A 132 7.54 22.20 -7.38
N PRO A 133 6.85 21.19 -6.82
CA PRO A 133 7.04 19.81 -7.26
C PRO A 133 6.35 19.57 -8.60
N PRO A 134 7.02 18.92 -9.58
CA PRO A 134 6.42 18.63 -10.88
C PRO A 134 5.25 17.65 -10.76
N THR A 135 4.27 17.83 -11.66
CA THR A 135 3.10 16.96 -11.78
C THR A 135 3.22 16.09 -13.02
N ILE A 136 3.17 14.77 -12.85
CA ILE A 136 3.03 13.80 -13.93
C ILE A 136 1.56 13.40 -14.01
N THR A 137 0.89 13.72 -15.13
CA THR A 137 -0.57 13.61 -15.25
C THR A 137 -1.03 12.86 -16.50
N TRP A 138 -2.05 12.02 -16.32
CA TRP A 138 -2.79 11.38 -17.40
C TRP A 138 -4.28 11.23 -17.00
N ASN A 139 -5.09 10.52 -17.79
CA ASN A 139 -6.53 10.38 -17.53
C ASN A 139 -7.13 9.06 -18.06
N ASP A 140 -6.33 7.99 -18.12
CA ASP A 140 -6.85 6.69 -18.55
C ASP A 140 -7.70 6.04 -17.46
N THR A 141 -8.75 5.36 -17.88
CA THR A 141 -9.58 4.48 -17.03
C THR A 141 -9.36 3.02 -17.43
N ALA A 142 -9.88 2.09 -16.63
CA ALA A 142 -9.91 0.67 -16.97
C ALA A 142 -10.68 0.36 -18.27
N SER A 143 -11.64 1.21 -18.65
CA SER A 143 -12.42 1.10 -19.87
C SER A 143 -11.79 1.79 -21.09
N THR A 144 -10.75 2.60 -20.92
CA THR A 144 -10.09 3.27 -22.05
C THR A 144 -9.61 2.24 -23.08
N THR A 145 -9.90 2.45 -24.36
CA THR A 145 -9.62 1.53 -25.48
C THR A 145 -8.46 1.95 -26.37
N SER A 146 -7.71 3.00 -26.02
CA SER A 146 -6.53 3.47 -26.76
C SER A 146 -5.31 2.53 -26.71
N GLY A 147 -5.48 1.29 -26.26
CA GLY A 147 -4.47 0.23 -26.28
C GLY A 147 -4.19 -0.31 -27.69
N ARG A 148 -3.14 -1.13 -27.83
CA ARG A 148 -2.64 -1.63 -29.13
C ARG A 148 -3.61 -2.52 -29.92
N ASP A 149 -4.67 -3.01 -29.29
CA ASP A 149 -5.62 -3.98 -29.85
C ASP A 149 -7.09 -3.50 -29.76
N GLY A 150 -7.31 -2.22 -29.42
CA GLY A 150 -8.65 -1.67 -29.19
C GLY A 150 -9.38 -2.23 -27.96
N ARG A 151 -8.73 -3.10 -27.17
CA ARG A 151 -9.33 -3.65 -25.95
C ARG A 151 -9.20 -2.67 -24.78
N PRO A 152 -10.11 -2.74 -23.79
CA PRO A 152 -9.99 -1.95 -22.57
C PRO A 152 -8.68 -2.23 -21.83
N LEU A 153 -7.99 -1.16 -21.41
CA LEU A 153 -6.73 -1.21 -20.67
C LEU A 153 -6.79 -2.06 -19.39
N LYS A 154 -7.99 -2.14 -18.77
CA LYS A 154 -8.19 -2.63 -17.39
C LYS A 154 -7.44 -1.76 -16.37
N THR A 155 -7.74 -1.94 -15.09
CA THR A 155 -7.12 -1.16 -14.00
C THR A 155 -5.59 -1.19 -14.04
N PHE A 156 -4.99 -2.32 -14.39
CA PHE A 156 -3.53 -2.46 -14.38
C PHE A 156 -2.82 -1.53 -15.37
N GLN A 157 -3.40 -1.29 -16.55
CA GLN A 157 -2.80 -0.46 -17.59
C GLN A 157 -3.32 0.98 -17.60
N SER A 158 -4.28 1.34 -16.73
CA SER A 158 -4.76 2.73 -16.61
C SER A 158 -3.78 3.68 -15.89
N ALA A 159 -2.72 3.14 -15.29
CA ALA A 159 -1.72 3.91 -14.55
C ALA A 159 -1.08 5.04 -15.38
N THR A 160 -1.12 6.27 -14.85
CA THR A 160 -0.31 7.41 -15.37
C THR A 160 1.17 7.08 -15.31
N VAL A 161 1.64 6.61 -14.15
CA VAL A 161 3.00 6.12 -13.94
C VAL A 161 2.99 4.66 -13.49
N ALA A 162 3.65 3.80 -14.25
CA ALA A 162 3.86 2.40 -13.93
C ALA A 162 5.33 2.12 -13.64
N VAL A 163 5.64 1.70 -12.41
CA VAL A 163 6.99 1.35 -11.99
C VAL A 163 7.07 -0.15 -11.76
N ASP A 164 7.79 -0.84 -12.65
CA ASP A 164 8.06 -2.27 -12.53
C ASP A 164 9.51 -2.55 -12.09
N ALA A 165 10.38 -1.53 -12.11
CA ALA A 165 11.78 -1.58 -11.65
C ALA A 165 11.91 -1.61 -10.12
N ASN A 166 12.91 -2.35 -9.62
CA ASN A 166 13.26 -2.35 -8.21
C ASN A 166 14.08 -1.12 -7.82
N TYR A 167 14.12 -0.83 -6.51
CA TYR A 167 14.92 0.27 -5.95
C TYR A 167 14.54 1.64 -6.51
N PHE A 168 13.30 1.80 -6.98
CA PHE A 168 12.79 3.07 -7.45
C PHE A 168 12.62 4.05 -6.28
N VAL A 169 13.02 5.31 -6.48
CA VAL A 169 12.78 6.36 -5.49
C VAL A 169 12.07 7.53 -6.16
N ALA A 170 11.08 8.11 -5.49
CA ALA A 170 10.52 9.40 -5.88
C ALA A 170 10.59 10.37 -4.71
N VAL A 171 11.06 11.59 -4.96
CA VAL A 171 11.16 12.67 -3.98
C VAL A 171 10.51 13.91 -4.56
N ASN A 172 9.53 14.49 -3.84
CA ASN A 172 8.83 15.72 -4.24
C ASN A 172 8.19 15.62 -5.64
N ILE A 173 7.41 14.58 -5.92
CA ILE A 173 6.70 14.41 -7.19
C ILE A 173 5.19 14.33 -6.94
N LYS A 174 4.39 14.94 -7.82
CA LYS A 174 2.94 14.73 -7.85
C LYS A 174 2.60 13.75 -8.97
N PHE A 175 1.92 12.65 -8.63
CA PHE A 175 1.38 11.68 -9.57
C PHE A 175 -0.12 11.86 -9.64
N GLU A 176 -0.66 12.01 -10.85
CA GLU A 176 -2.07 12.36 -11.03
C GLU A 176 -2.74 11.52 -12.11
N ASN A 177 -3.97 11.08 -11.83
CA ASN A 177 -4.92 10.66 -12.85
C ASN A 177 -6.19 11.50 -12.73
N THR A 178 -6.50 12.26 -13.78
CA THR A 178 -7.60 13.24 -13.83
C THR A 178 -8.89 12.66 -14.40
N ALA A 179 -8.99 11.34 -14.58
CA ALA A 179 -10.23 10.74 -15.07
C ALA A 179 -11.41 11.06 -14.12
N PRO A 180 -12.55 11.53 -14.66
CA PRO A 180 -13.74 11.74 -13.84
C PRO A 180 -14.26 10.40 -13.32
N HIS A 181 -14.83 10.42 -12.12
CA HIS A 181 -15.35 9.22 -11.49
C HIS A 181 -16.69 9.46 -10.81
N LYS A 182 -17.62 8.52 -11.02
CA LYS A 182 -18.87 8.40 -10.28
C LYS A 182 -18.90 7.09 -9.51
N ILE A 183 -19.02 7.17 -8.19
CA ILE A 183 -19.07 5.98 -7.32
C ILE A 183 -20.21 5.05 -7.76
N GLY A 184 -19.84 3.79 -8.05
CA GLY A 184 -20.74 2.73 -8.52
C GLY A 184 -20.71 2.50 -10.04
N SER A 185 -20.04 3.36 -10.81
CA SER A 185 -19.83 3.13 -12.24
C SER A 185 -18.91 1.94 -12.52
N GLN A 186 -19.11 1.29 -13.67
CA GLN A 186 -18.28 0.17 -14.12
C GLN A 186 -17.13 0.66 -15.00
N GLY A 187 -15.92 0.16 -14.75
CA GLY A 187 -14.76 0.39 -15.61
C GLY A 187 -14.11 1.77 -15.50
N GLU A 188 -14.49 2.57 -14.50
CA GLU A 188 -13.94 3.91 -14.25
C GLU A 188 -12.70 3.91 -13.31
N GLN A 189 -12.13 2.75 -12.98
CA GLN A 189 -10.91 2.69 -12.17
C GLN A 189 -9.75 3.40 -12.88
N ALA A 190 -9.07 4.31 -12.19
CA ALA A 190 -8.12 5.23 -12.81
C ALA A 190 -6.89 5.44 -11.91
N VAL A 191 -5.80 4.74 -12.25
CA VAL A 191 -4.60 4.68 -11.41
C VAL A 191 -3.69 5.89 -11.70
N ALA A 192 -3.27 6.60 -10.66
CA ALA A 192 -2.24 7.64 -10.75
C ALA A 192 -0.85 7.02 -10.75
N LEU A 193 -0.58 6.10 -9.81
CA LEU A 193 0.68 5.37 -9.77
C LEU A 193 0.45 3.89 -9.47
N ARG A 194 1.11 3.03 -10.25
CA ARG A 194 1.24 1.60 -9.98
C ARG A 194 2.69 1.25 -9.68
N ILE A 195 2.93 0.60 -8.55
CA ILE A 195 4.26 0.11 -8.16
C ILE A 195 4.27 -1.42 -8.03
N SER A 196 5.03 -2.09 -8.90
CA SER A 196 5.23 -3.55 -8.91
C SER A 196 6.67 -3.97 -8.61
N GLY A 197 7.61 -3.03 -8.70
CA GLY A 197 9.02 -3.28 -8.42
C GLY A 197 9.29 -3.14 -6.93
N SER A 198 10.10 -4.05 -6.37
CA SER A 198 10.30 -4.12 -4.93
C SER A 198 11.35 -3.11 -4.46
N LYS A 199 11.32 -2.81 -3.16
CA LYS A 199 12.25 -1.89 -2.49
C LYS A 199 12.14 -0.47 -3.02
N ALA A 200 10.90 0.01 -3.20
CA ALA A 200 10.64 1.36 -3.68
C ALA A 200 10.28 2.33 -2.56
N ALA A 201 10.78 3.56 -2.62
CA ALA A 201 10.55 4.57 -1.60
C ALA A 201 9.99 5.88 -2.20
N PHE A 202 9.03 6.49 -1.50
CA PHE A 202 8.40 7.73 -1.89
C PHE A 202 8.50 8.72 -0.72
N TYR A 203 9.11 9.87 -0.97
CA TYR A 203 9.36 10.90 0.04
C TYR A 203 8.70 12.21 -0.38
N ASN A 204 7.79 12.72 0.45
CA ASN A 204 7.11 13.99 0.17
C ASN A 204 6.41 14.02 -1.21
N CYS A 205 5.88 12.86 -1.63
CA CYS A 205 5.15 12.73 -2.89
C CYS A 205 3.65 12.94 -2.66
N SER A 206 2.95 13.36 -3.71
CA SER A 206 1.50 13.47 -3.70
C SER A 206 0.88 12.57 -4.77
N PHE A 207 -0.25 11.93 -4.45
CA PHE A 207 -0.97 11.03 -5.33
C PHE A 207 -2.42 11.52 -5.45
N PHE A 208 -2.83 11.90 -6.65
CA PHE A 208 -4.15 12.47 -6.91
C PHE A 208 -4.93 11.57 -7.87
N GLY A 209 -6.12 11.16 -7.43
CA GLY A 209 -7.06 10.42 -8.26
C GLY A 209 -8.42 10.32 -7.60
N SER A 210 -9.24 9.38 -8.08
CA SER A 210 -10.53 9.04 -7.51
C SER A 210 -10.55 7.57 -7.11
N GLN A 211 -11.18 6.69 -7.90
CA GLN A 211 -11.16 5.25 -7.66
C GLN A 211 -9.82 4.64 -8.10
N ASP A 212 -9.24 3.80 -7.24
CA ASP A 212 -8.00 3.05 -7.50
C ASP A 212 -6.75 3.95 -7.72
N THR A 213 -6.62 5.04 -6.97
CA THR A 213 -5.53 6.05 -7.16
C THR A 213 -4.11 5.46 -7.08
N LEU A 214 -3.78 4.77 -5.98
CA LEU A 214 -2.47 4.18 -5.74
C LEU A 214 -2.57 2.65 -5.79
N TYR A 215 -2.08 2.08 -6.89
CA TYR A 215 -1.97 0.65 -7.04
C TYR A 215 -0.62 0.17 -6.48
N ASP A 216 -0.60 -0.02 -5.16
CA ASP A 216 0.47 -0.67 -4.42
C ASP A 216 0.46 -2.19 -4.68
N HIS A 217 0.82 -2.54 -5.92
CA HIS A 217 0.56 -3.84 -6.50
C HIS A 217 1.31 -4.95 -5.76
N LYS A 218 2.64 -4.88 -5.71
CA LYS A 218 3.48 -5.90 -5.03
C LYS A 218 4.89 -5.38 -4.77
N GLY A 219 5.54 -5.91 -3.73
CA GLY A 219 6.91 -5.56 -3.37
C GLY A 219 7.01 -5.07 -1.92
N LEU A 220 8.21 -4.63 -1.55
CA LEU A 220 8.49 -3.92 -0.30
C LEU A 220 8.48 -2.42 -0.59
N HIS A 221 7.58 -1.64 0.01
CA HIS A 221 7.49 -0.21 -0.28
C HIS A 221 7.47 0.65 0.98
N TYR A 222 8.00 1.86 0.85
CA TYR A 222 7.98 2.86 1.90
C TYR A 222 7.42 4.18 1.36
N PHE A 223 6.42 4.72 2.05
CA PHE A 223 5.84 6.02 1.75
C PHE A 223 6.01 6.89 2.98
N TYR A 224 6.82 7.93 2.89
CA TYR A 224 7.10 8.84 4.01
C TYR A 224 6.63 10.25 3.68
N ASN A 225 5.84 10.83 4.59
CA ASN A 225 5.33 12.19 4.47
C ASN A 225 4.59 12.43 3.14
N CYS A 226 3.83 11.44 2.66
CA CYS A 226 3.12 11.53 1.38
C CYS A 226 1.67 11.99 1.58
N PHE A 227 1.14 12.71 0.58
CA PHE A 227 -0.29 13.02 0.48
C PHE A 227 -0.95 12.06 -0.51
N ILE A 228 -2.03 11.38 -0.12
CA ILE A 228 -2.72 10.41 -0.98
C ILE A 228 -4.21 10.74 -0.96
N GLN A 229 -4.76 11.07 -2.13
CA GLN A 229 -6.15 11.44 -2.30
C GLN A 229 -6.91 10.46 -3.19
N GLY A 230 -8.13 10.10 -2.80
CA GLY A 230 -9.05 9.39 -3.67
C GLY A 230 -10.40 9.09 -3.03
N SER A 231 -11.20 8.26 -3.70
CA SER A 231 -12.55 7.89 -3.26
C SER A 231 -12.63 6.41 -2.90
N VAL A 232 -12.86 5.52 -3.87
CA VAL A 232 -13.04 4.08 -3.68
C VAL A 232 -11.70 3.36 -3.85
N ASP A 233 -11.31 2.58 -2.85
CA ASP A 233 -10.13 1.69 -2.87
C ASP A 233 -8.85 2.42 -3.28
N PHE A 234 -8.70 3.68 -2.87
CA PHE A 234 -7.67 4.52 -3.45
C PHE A 234 -6.24 4.14 -3.04
N ILE A 235 -6.07 3.21 -2.09
CA ILE A 235 -4.83 2.46 -1.85
C ILE A 235 -5.13 0.95 -1.91
N PHE A 236 -4.65 0.26 -2.93
CA PHE A 236 -5.02 -1.14 -3.17
C PHE A 236 -3.89 -1.98 -3.75
N GLY A 237 -4.00 -3.30 -3.59
CA GLY A 237 -3.00 -4.27 -4.05
C GLY A 237 -2.52 -5.21 -2.95
N TYR A 238 -1.36 -5.84 -3.13
CA TYR A 238 -0.79 -6.80 -2.17
C TYR A 238 0.69 -6.53 -1.88
N GLY A 239 1.12 -5.27 -1.94
CA GLY A 239 2.41 -4.83 -1.37
C GLY A 239 2.55 -5.16 0.12
N ARG A 240 3.80 -5.22 0.58
CA ARG A 240 4.18 -5.16 1.99
C ARG A 240 4.75 -3.76 2.21
N SER A 241 3.92 -2.87 2.74
CA SER A 241 4.18 -1.44 2.63
C SER A 241 3.96 -0.72 3.94
N LEU A 242 4.90 0.16 4.27
CA LEU A 242 4.82 1.07 5.40
C LEU A 242 4.53 2.48 4.88
N TYR A 243 3.42 3.04 5.33
CA TYR A 243 3.00 4.41 5.12
C TYR A 243 3.21 5.17 6.43
N GLU A 244 4.19 6.06 6.47
CA GLU A 244 4.58 6.75 7.69
C GLU A 244 4.42 8.27 7.52
N LYS A 245 3.73 8.91 8.46
CA LYS A 245 3.41 10.35 8.41
C LYS A 245 2.65 10.77 7.16
N CYS A 246 1.89 9.86 6.56
CA CYS A 246 1.10 10.15 5.37
C CYS A 246 -0.23 10.81 5.72
N HIS A 247 -0.70 11.67 4.82
CA HIS A 247 -2.04 12.25 4.87
C HIS A 247 -2.92 11.56 3.82
N LEU A 248 -3.92 10.81 4.30
CA LEU A 248 -4.92 10.16 3.48
C LEU A 248 -6.17 11.05 3.41
N ASN A 249 -6.45 11.61 2.23
CA ASN A 249 -7.55 12.55 2.02
C ASN A 249 -8.65 11.92 1.17
N SER A 250 -9.80 11.63 1.76
CA SER A 250 -10.94 11.15 0.98
C SER A 250 -11.62 12.30 0.24
N VAL A 251 -11.96 12.06 -1.03
CA VAL A 251 -12.82 12.94 -1.83
C VAL A 251 -14.12 12.22 -2.21
N ALA A 252 -14.51 11.21 -1.44
CA ALA A 252 -15.77 10.50 -1.67
C ALA A 252 -16.98 11.43 -1.43
N ASN A 253 -18.00 11.30 -2.27
CA ASN A 253 -19.30 11.95 -2.09
C ASN A 253 -20.37 10.99 -1.55
N LYS A 254 -20.00 9.73 -1.29
CA LYS A 254 -20.83 8.65 -0.76
C LYS A 254 -19.98 7.77 0.17
N VAL A 255 -20.47 6.56 0.46
CA VAL A 255 -19.69 5.51 1.12
C VAL A 255 -18.58 5.02 0.18
N ALA A 256 -17.35 4.94 0.69
CA ALA A 256 -16.20 4.40 -0.01
C ALA A 256 -15.26 3.66 0.97
N SER A 257 -14.09 3.25 0.50
CA SER A 257 -13.06 2.62 1.32
C SER A 257 -11.71 3.24 1.01
N LEU A 258 -10.91 3.52 2.04
CA LEU A 258 -9.55 4.04 1.84
C LEU A 258 -8.66 2.95 1.23
N THR A 259 -8.74 1.74 1.78
CA THR A 259 -7.87 0.63 1.39
C THR A 259 -8.64 -0.58 0.83
N ALA A 260 -8.00 -1.31 -0.08
CA ALA A 260 -8.45 -2.62 -0.56
C ALA A 260 -7.25 -3.58 -0.72
N GLN A 261 -6.86 -4.21 0.37
CA GLN A 261 -5.66 -5.07 0.39
C GLN A 261 -6.00 -6.51 -0.05
N LYS A 262 -5.11 -7.11 -0.86
CA LYS A 262 -5.35 -8.35 -1.62
C LYS A 262 -4.48 -9.54 -1.22
N ARG A 263 -4.06 -9.61 0.04
CA ARG A 263 -3.41 -10.81 0.55
C ARG A 263 -4.40 -11.97 0.51
N ASN A 264 -4.03 -13.07 -0.16
CA ASN A 264 -4.92 -14.21 -0.42
C ASN A 264 -4.56 -15.49 0.33
N ILE A 265 -3.39 -15.56 0.97
CA ILE A 265 -2.95 -16.74 1.72
C ILE A 265 -2.23 -16.32 3.01
N ALA A 266 -2.35 -17.13 4.06
CA ALA A 266 -1.77 -16.86 5.38
C ALA A 266 -0.23 -16.72 5.35
N THR A 267 0.47 -17.49 4.51
CA THR A 267 1.95 -17.47 4.45
C THR A 267 2.52 -16.24 3.74
N MET A 268 1.70 -15.47 3.02
CA MET A 268 2.15 -14.26 2.35
C MET A 268 2.44 -13.16 3.39
N GLN A 269 3.61 -12.54 3.30
CA GLN A 269 4.03 -11.50 4.25
C GLN A 269 3.52 -10.09 3.89
N SER A 270 2.65 -9.96 2.87
CA SER A 270 2.09 -8.68 2.44
C SER A 270 1.13 -8.06 3.45
N GLY A 271 0.91 -6.76 3.33
CA GLY A 271 0.05 -6.00 4.23
C GLY A 271 0.37 -4.51 4.12
N PHE A 272 -0.61 -3.68 4.46
CA PHE A 272 -0.41 -2.24 4.57
C PHE A 272 -0.34 -1.86 6.04
N SER A 273 0.71 -1.14 6.44
CA SER A 273 0.80 -0.54 7.76
C SER A 273 0.89 0.97 7.65
N PHE A 274 0.04 1.66 8.40
CA PHE A 274 -0.05 3.10 8.46
C PHE A 274 0.35 3.54 9.86
N LYS A 275 1.37 4.39 9.96
CA LYS A 275 1.93 4.88 11.21
C LYS A 275 2.01 6.40 11.22
N ASP A 276 1.57 7.02 12.32
CA ASP A 276 1.58 8.48 12.49
C ASP A 276 0.86 9.22 11.35
N CYS A 277 -0.14 8.58 10.74
CA CYS A 277 -0.87 9.10 9.61
C CYS A 277 -2.03 9.99 10.04
N ARG A 278 -2.62 10.70 9.07
CA ARG A 278 -3.86 11.45 9.25
C ARG A 278 -4.88 11.08 8.18
N ILE A 279 -6.13 10.85 8.58
CA ILE A 279 -7.27 10.58 7.70
C ILE A 279 -8.26 11.73 7.81
N THR A 280 -8.53 12.43 6.70
CA THR A 280 -9.51 13.52 6.61
C THR A 280 -10.28 13.43 5.29
N GLY A 281 -11.09 14.46 5.01
CA GLY A 281 -11.70 14.68 3.71
C GLY A 281 -13.22 14.65 3.78
N SER A 282 -13.85 14.14 2.75
CA SER A 282 -15.31 14.11 2.60
C SER A 282 -15.88 12.69 2.53
N GLY A 283 -17.21 12.60 2.63
CA GLY A 283 -17.95 11.35 2.45
C GLY A 283 -17.99 10.50 3.73
N ARG A 284 -18.21 9.20 3.54
CA ARG A 284 -18.18 8.19 4.60
C ARG A 284 -17.25 7.09 4.16
N VAL A 285 -16.30 6.70 4.99
CA VAL A 285 -15.25 5.75 4.57
C VAL A 285 -15.12 4.59 5.54
N TYR A 286 -14.95 3.40 4.97
CA TYR A 286 -14.26 2.33 5.66
C TYR A 286 -12.75 2.59 5.61
N LEU A 287 -12.04 2.27 6.70
CA LEU A 287 -10.58 2.19 6.74
C LEU A 287 -10.06 1.21 5.69
N GLY A 288 -10.78 0.11 5.47
CA GLY A 288 -10.46 -0.86 4.45
C GLY A 288 -11.59 -1.83 4.17
N ARG A 289 -11.51 -2.45 3.00
CA ARG A 289 -12.33 -3.61 2.66
C ARG A 289 -11.53 -4.76 2.07
N ALA A 290 -11.89 -5.98 2.44
CA ALA A 290 -11.08 -7.17 2.19
C ALA A 290 -11.15 -7.61 0.73
N TRP A 291 -10.28 -7.08 -0.13
CA TRP A 291 -10.22 -7.54 -1.52
C TRP A 291 -9.76 -9.00 -1.59
N GLY A 292 -8.73 -9.34 -0.81
CA GLY A 292 -8.20 -10.70 -0.64
C GLY A 292 -8.69 -11.38 0.63
N ASP A 293 -8.67 -12.72 0.63
CA ASP A 293 -9.27 -13.52 1.71
C ASP A 293 -8.49 -13.49 3.03
N TYR A 294 -7.22 -13.07 2.99
CA TYR A 294 -6.33 -12.89 4.15
C TYR A 294 -5.84 -11.45 4.25
N SER A 295 -6.68 -10.51 3.79
CA SER A 295 -6.38 -9.08 3.72
C SER A 295 -5.78 -8.58 5.03
N ARG A 296 -4.70 -7.79 4.96
CA ARG A 296 -4.00 -7.27 6.15
C ARG A 296 -3.76 -5.77 6.08
N VAL A 297 -4.33 -5.03 7.02
CA VAL A 297 -4.19 -3.58 7.15
C VAL A 297 -4.08 -3.21 8.64
N VAL A 298 -3.12 -2.37 8.99
CA VAL A 298 -2.92 -1.90 10.37
C VAL A 298 -2.79 -0.40 10.38
N PHE A 299 -3.55 0.27 11.25
CA PHE A 299 -3.39 1.69 11.56
C PHE A 299 -2.82 1.83 12.98
N SER A 300 -1.77 2.63 13.12
CA SER A 300 -1.13 2.91 14.41
C SER A 300 -0.89 4.40 14.56
N TYR A 301 -1.19 4.97 15.72
CA TYR A 301 -1.02 6.40 16.01
C TYR A 301 -1.64 7.32 14.95
N THR A 302 -2.72 6.87 14.31
CA THR A 302 -3.33 7.56 13.18
C THR A 302 -4.49 8.41 13.67
N PHE A 303 -4.49 9.69 13.30
CA PHE A 303 -5.67 10.54 13.51
C PHE A 303 -6.75 10.22 12.48
N MET A 304 -7.97 9.98 12.95
CA MET A 304 -9.14 9.63 12.14
C MET A 304 -10.23 10.67 12.35
N ASP A 305 -10.54 11.45 11.31
CA ASP A 305 -11.65 12.40 11.36
C ASP A 305 -13.02 11.68 11.24
N SER A 306 -14.12 12.42 11.43
CA SER A 306 -15.48 11.90 11.60
C SER A 306 -16.06 11.19 10.36
N LEU A 307 -15.38 11.25 9.21
CA LEU A 307 -15.76 10.54 7.99
C LEU A 307 -15.64 9.02 8.13
N VAL A 308 -14.81 8.52 9.05
CA VAL A 308 -14.65 7.09 9.28
C VAL A 308 -15.94 6.51 9.85
N LEU A 309 -16.45 5.46 9.21
CA LEU A 309 -17.65 4.76 9.65
C LEU A 309 -17.42 4.07 11.00
N PRO A 310 -18.43 4.01 11.90
CA PRO A 310 -18.30 3.31 13.18
C PRO A 310 -17.83 1.86 13.02
N GLN A 311 -18.34 1.16 11.99
CA GLN A 311 -17.95 -0.20 11.64
C GLN A 311 -16.44 -0.33 11.34
N GLY A 312 -15.80 0.74 10.86
CA GLY A 312 -14.38 0.81 10.49
C GLY A 312 -14.04 0.04 9.23
N TRP A 313 -14.53 -1.19 9.09
CA TRP A 313 -14.07 -2.15 8.09
C TRP A 313 -15.21 -2.86 7.38
N SER A 314 -14.91 -3.42 6.20
CA SER A 314 -15.84 -4.27 5.46
C SER A 314 -15.15 -5.55 4.99
N ASP A 315 -15.85 -6.67 5.11
CA ASP A 315 -15.47 -7.99 4.61
C ASP A 315 -15.69 -8.15 3.09
N TRP A 316 -16.14 -7.08 2.41
CA TRP A 316 -16.59 -7.10 1.01
C TRP A 316 -17.87 -7.94 0.82
N GLY A 317 -18.70 -8.12 1.84
CA GLY A 317 -19.91 -8.95 1.78
C GLY A 317 -19.61 -10.45 1.67
N LYS A 318 -18.50 -10.90 2.25
CA LYS A 318 -18.06 -12.30 2.27
C LYS A 318 -17.63 -12.70 3.69
N LEU A 319 -18.59 -13.18 4.47
CA LEU A 319 -18.42 -13.59 5.87
C LEU A 319 -17.25 -14.56 6.13
N SER A 320 -16.88 -15.39 5.13
CA SER A 320 -15.73 -16.30 5.26
C SER A 320 -14.38 -15.58 5.40
N ARG A 321 -14.34 -14.26 5.17
CA ARG A 321 -13.12 -13.44 5.30
C ARG A 321 -12.91 -12.93 6.72
N ASP A 322 -13.99 -12.72 7.48
CA ASP A 322 -13.97 -12.21 8.85
C ASP A 322 -12.98 -12.97 9.74
N VAL A 323 -12.86 -14.28 9.52
CA VAL A 323 -11.97 -15.18 10.27
C VAL A 323 -10.49 -15.12 9.87
N ASN A 324 -10.18 -14.64 8.67
CA ASN A 324 -8.84 -14.73 8.05
C ASN A 324 -8.15 -13.36 7.87
N VAL A 325 -8.93 -12.27 7.85
CA VAL A 325 -8.40 -10.91 7.72
C VAL A 325 -7.69 -10.47 8.99
N TYR A 326 -6.74 -9.56 8.86
CA TYR A 326 -6.07 -8.91 9.98
C TYR A 326 -6.19 -7.40 9.83
N TYR A 327 -7.21 -6.84 10.49
CA TYR A 327 -7.48 -5.41 10.54
C TYR A 327 -7.31 -4.90 11.96
N GLY A 328 -6.20 -4.19 12.17
CA GLY A 328 -5.76 -3.75 13.49
C GLY A 328 -5.72 -2.23 13.61
N GLU A 329 -6.11 -1.74 14.78
CA GLU A 329 -6.00 -0.34 15.19
C GLU A 329 -5.21 -0.28 16.52
N TYR A 330 -4.19 0.57 16.58
CA TYR A 330 -3.37 0.78 17.77
C TYR A 330 -3.24 2.27 18.06
N GLU A 331 -3.67 2.73 19.24
CA GLU A 331 -3.55 4.13 19.69
C GLU A 331 -3.96 5.18 18.64
N CYS A 332 -5.01 4.87 17.86
CA CYS A 332 -5.59 5.82 16.92
C CYS A 332 -6.43 6.86 17.68
N SER A 333 -6.52 8.07 17.14
CA SER A 333 -7.16 9.21 17.80
C SER A 333 -8.12 9.96 16.89
N GLY A 334 -8.90 10.90 17.44
CA GLY A 334 -9.88 11.67 16.70
C GLY A 334 -11.29 11.06 16.69
N PRO A 335 -12.30 11.79 16.19
CA PRO A 335 -13.71 11.39 16.27
C PRO A 335 -14.04 10.10 15.50
N GLY A 336 -13.26 9.76 14.47
CA GLY A 336 -13.41 8.52 13.70
C GLY A 336 -12.76 7.28 14.33
N ALA A 337 -11.94 7.45 15.37
CA ALA A 337 -11.22 6.37 16.04
C ALA A 337 -12.03 5.68 17.16
N ASN A 338 -13.31 6.04 17.34
CA ASN A 338 -14.16 5.37 18.32
C ASN A 338 -14.38 3.89 17.95
N MET A 339 -13.90 2.99 18.82
CA MET A 339 -13.93 1.55 18.60
C MET A 339 -15.25 0.87 18.98
N SER A 340 -16.15 1.54 19.72
CA SER A 340 -17.38 0.90 20.25
C SER A 340 -18.34 0.39 19.18
N GLY A 341 -18.26 0.92 17.95
CA GLY A 341 -19.10 0.52 16.82
C GLY A 341 -18.41 -0.36 15.78
N ARG A 342 -17.15 -0.78 16.03
CA ARG A 342 -16.38 -1.57 15.06
C ARG A 342 -16.99 -2.94 14.85
N VAL A 343 -16.77 -3.49 13.66
CA VAL A 343 -17.08 -4.91 13.39
C VAL A 343 -16.35 -5.81 14.39
N SER A 344 -16.97 -6.92 14.81
CA SER A 344 -16.47 -7.77 15.89
C SER A 344 -15.13 -8.46 15.59
N TRP A 345 -14.74 -8.52 14.32
CA TRP A 345 -13.49 -9.10 13.84
C TRP A 345 -12.38 -8.05 13.61
N ALA A 346 -12.65 -6.76 13.87
CA ALA A 346 -11.62 -5.74 13.97
C ALA A 346 -10.83 -5.93 15.28
N ARG A 347 -9.54 -5.59 15.26
CA ARG A 347 -8.64 -5.83 16.37
C ARG A 347 -8.16 -4.53 16.99
N ILE A 348 -8.39 -4.37 18.29
CA ILE A 348 -7.71 -3.38 19.11
C ILE A 348 -6.39 -4.02 19.52
N LEU A 349 -5.28 -3.51 19.01
CA LEU A 349 -3.98 -4.11 19.25
C LEU A 349 -3.40 -3.64 20.58
N THR A 350 -2.68 -4.53 21.25
CA THR A 350 -1.73 -4.19 22.31
C THR A 350 -0.44 -3.59 21.71
N ALA A 351 0.39 -2.99 22.55
CA ALA A 351 1.70 -2.47 22.13
C ALA A 351 2.57 -3.58 21.51
N GLU A 352 2.56 -4.77 22.10
CA GLU A 352 3.32 -5.93 21.63
C GLU A 352 2.82 -6.45 20.28
N GLU A 353 1.51 -6.45 20.04
CA GLU A 353 0.92 -6.86 18.77
C GLU A 353 1.14 -5.83 17.66
N ALA A 354 1.16 -4.54 17.99
CA ALA A 354 1.41 -3.47 17.03
C ALA A 354 2.89 -3.38 16.63
N GLN A 355 3.81 -3.74 17.53
CA GLN A 355 5.25 -3.57 17.36
C GLN A 355 5.83 -4.05 16.00
N PRO A 356 5.41 -5.22 15.44
CA PRO A 356 5.93 -5.69 14.16
C PRO A 356 5.52 -4.84 12.94
N PHE A 357 4.52 -3.95 13.08
CA PHE A 357 3.95 -3.15 12.01
C PHE A 357 4.44 -1.69 12.03
N ILE A 358 4.81 -1.16 13.20
CA ILE A 358 5.10 0.26 13.41
C ILE A 358 6.55 0.69 13.08
N GLY A 359 7.34 -0.13 12.38
CA GLY A 359 8.74 0.17 12.10
C GLY A 359 9.18 -0.25 10.71
N THR A 360 10.31 0.29 10.25
CA THR A 360 10.92 -0.06 8.96
C THR A 360 11.26 -1.55 8.85
N SER A 361 11.43 -2.26 9.98
CA SER A 361 11.53 -3.72 10.03
C SER A 361 10.32 -4.43 9.40
N PHE A 362 9.13 -3.81 9.42
CA PHE A 362 7.94 -4.33 8.75
C PHE A 362 8.14 -4.45 7.24
N ILE A 363 9.05 -3.70 6.64
CA ILE A 363 9.35 -3.75 5.19
C ILE A 363 10.80 -4.14 4.94
N ASP A 364 11.47 -4.72 5.93
CA ASP A 364 12.89 -5.09 5.87
C ASP A 364 13.80 -3.88 5.55
N GLY A 365 13.37 -2.69 5.97
CA GLY A 365 13.95 -1.41 5.58
C GLY A 365 15.43 -1.25 5.90
N ASP A 366 15.91 -1.83 7.00
CA ASP A 366 17.35 -1.84 7.36
C ASP A 366 18.24 -2.46 6.28
N THR A 367 17.67 -3.25 5.36
CA THR A 367 18.43 -3.92 4.29
C THR A 367 18.48 -3.13 2.99
N TRP A 368 17.61 -2.14 2.78
CA TRP A 368 17.47 -1.49 1.47
C TRP A 368 17.04 -0.02 1.48
N LEU A 369 16.49 0.50 2.58
CA LEU A 369 16.10 1.91 2.64
C LEU A 369 17.34 2.78 2.73
N THR A 370 17.43 3.72 1.81
CA THR A 370 18.38 4.82 1.83
C THR A 370 17.64 6.10 2.18
N PRO A 371 18.23 7.01 2.99
CA PRO A 371 17.76 8.37 3.11
C PRO A 371 17.65 9.03 1.71
N PRO A 372 16.73 9.99 1.53
CA PRO A 372 16.51 10.67 0.25
C PRO A 372 17.74 11.43 -0.25
#